data_AF-A0A520NQ99-F1
#
_entry.id   AF-A0A520NQ99-F1
#
_cell.length_a   1.000
_cell.length_b   1.000
_cell.length_c   1.000
_cell.angle_alpha   90.00
_cell.angle_beta   90.00
_cell.angle_gamma   90.00
#
_symmetry.space_group_name_H-M   'P 1'
#
loop_
_entity.id
_entity.type
_entity.pdbx_description
1 polymer ?
#
loop_
_entity_poly.entity_id
_entity_poly.type
_entity_poly.pdbx_seq_one_letter_code
_entity_poly.pdbx_strand_id
1 'polypeptide(L)'
;MTNYVLEGIDLSNLFDTSVTPISFSEDPRTHIPSNGSIIYSVWDRDDQFIYVGISGTQKSLERRNPVTRMQAHASGRRSGDQFCVYVHDFYVIPKLVEGGSYTPERGGLDNLTKKYIHENLFYRFVHIGSDDSDVVVRNLEDQIKSGVLGLTPVLNGTTPLDPE
;
A
#
# COMPACT_ATOMS: atom_id res chain seq x y z
N MET A 1 23.72 -5.44 -5.06
CA MET A 1 22.59 -6.11 -4.39
C MET A 1 22.25 -5.26 -3.19
N THR A 2 21.14 -4.52 -3.27
CA THR A 2 20.60 -3.84 -2.09
C THR A 2 20.10 -4.95 -1.18
N ASN A 3 20.67 -5.06 0.01
CA ASN A 3 20.19 -6.03 0.98
C ASN A 3 18.94 -5.43 1.63
N TYR A 4 17.74 -5.89 1.25
CA TYR A 4 16.48 -5.41 1.80
C TYR A 4 16.19 -6.03 3.17
N VAL A 5 17.20 -6.08 4.05
CA VAL A 5 17.08 -6.65 5.39
C VAL A 5 17.04 -5.54 6.42
N LEU A 6 15.95 -5.49 7.19
CA LEU A 6 15.79 -4.59 8.33
C LEU A 6 15.50 -5.43 9.57
N GLU A 7 16.21 -5.16 10.66
CA GLU A 7 16.02 -5.88 11.94
C GLU A 7 16.11 -7.42 11.82
N GLY A 8 16.87 -7.92 10.83
CA GLY A 8 17.00 -9.35 10.56
C GLY A 8 15.84 -9.96 9.77
N ILE A 9 14.89 -9.16 9.30
CA ILE A 9 13.76 -9.57 8.45
C ILE A 9 14.09 -9.26 7.00
N ASP A 10 13.99 -10.27 6.14
CA ASP A 10 14.14 -10.12 4.70
C ASP A 10 12.87 -9.53 4.07
N LEU A 11 13.01 -8.33 3.51
CA LEU A 11 11.95 -7.57 2.84
C LEU A 11 12.13 -7.57 1.31
N SER A 12 12.98 -8.43 0.75
CA SER A 12 13.20 -8.50 -0.69
C SER A 12 11.90 -8.70 -1.46
N ASN A 13 10.95 -9.46 -0.88
CA ASN A 13 9.62 -9.65 -1.47
C ASN A 13 8.81 -8.36 -1.65
N LEU A 14 9.14 -7.25 -0.97
CA LEU A 14 8.47 -5.96 -1.18
C LEU A 14 9.04 -5.20 -2.38
N PHE A 15 10.34 -5.32 -2.64
CA PHE A 15 11.08 -4.40 -3.51
C PHE A 15 11.72 -5.06 -4.74
N ASP A 16 11.89 -6.37 -4.75
CA ASP A 16 12.47 -7.08 -5.87
C ASP A 16 11.48 -7.14 -7.05
N THR A 17 11.85 -6.52 -8.17
CA THR A 17 11.03 -6.48 -9.39
C THR A 17 10.88 -7.85 -10.03
N SER A 18 11.70 -8.84 -9.66
CA SER A 18 11.54 -10.23 -10.09
C SER A 18 10.38 -10.94 -9.40
N VAL A 19 9.90 -10.42 -8.26
CA VAL A 19 8.72 -10.92 -7.57
C VAL A 19 7.47 -10.41 -8.29
N THR A 20 6.66 -11.35 -8.79
CA THR A 20 5.37 -11.05 -9.43
C THR A 20 4.46 -10.30 -8.45
N PRO A 21 4.07 -9.06 -8.75
CA PRO A 21 3.17 -8.32 -7.88
C PRO A 21 1.72 -8.78 -8.10
N ILE A 22 0.87 -8.55 -7.11
CA ILE A 22 -0.56 -8.92 -7.14
C ILE A 22 -1.36 -7.69 -7.55
N SER A 23 -2.27 -7.84 -8.51
CA SER A 23 -3.16 -6.74 -8.91
C SER A 23 -4.18 -6.44 -7.82
N PHE A 24 -4.48 -5.16 -7.57
CA PHE A 24 -5.60 -4.80 -6.71
C PHE A 24 -6.98 -5.19 -7.28
N SER A 25 -7.05 -5.60 -8.55
CA SER A 25 -8.26 -6.20 -9.13
C SER A 25 -8.49 -7.66 -8.69
N GLU A 26 -7.45 -8.34 -8.20
CA GLU A 26 -7.53 -9.71 -7.70
C GLU A 26 -8.13 -9.73 -6.29
N ASP A 27 -8.69 -10.88 -5.90
CA ASP A 27 -9.26 -11.05 -4.57
C ASP A 27 -8.14 -11.27 -3.54
N PRO A 28 -7.88 -10.35 -2.59
CA PRO A 28 -6.79 -10.51 -1.63
C PRO A 28 -6.90 -11.79 -0.78
N ARG A 29 -8.10 -12.39 -0.65
CA ARG A 29 -8.31 -13.65 0.06
C ARG A 29 -7.60 -14.85 -0.57
N THR A 30 -7.24 -14.78 -1.85
CA THR A 30 -6.52 -15.87 -2.53
C THR A 30 -5.00 -15.79 -2.37
N HIS A 31 -4.49 -14.69 -1.82
CA HIS A 31 -3.05 -14.46 -1.72
C HIS A 31 -2.58 -14.22 -0.29
N ILE A 32 -3.38 -13.53 0.53
CA ILE A 32 -2.96 -13.04 1.85
C ILE A 32 -3.47 -13.97 2.94
N PRO A 33 -2.63 -14.39 3.91
CA PRO A 33 -3.06 -15.12 5.09
C PRO A 33 -4.16 -14.41 5.88
N SER A 34 -5.06 -15.16 6.50
CA SER A 34 -6.16 -14.62 7.30
C SER A 34 -5.80 -14.34 8.77
N ASN A 35 -4.54 -14.58 9.15
CA ASN A 35 -3.99 -14.34 10.48
C ASN A 35 -2.69 -13.49 10.40
N GLY A 36 -2.18 -13.07 11.55
CA GLY A 36 -0.91 -12.33 11.65
C GLY A 36 -0.96 -10.92 11.08
N SER A 37 0.22 -10.31 10.93
CA SER A 37 0.36 -8.97 10.36
C SER A 37 1.07 -9.05 9.01
N ILE A 38 0.78 -8.09 8.13
CA ILE A 38 1.56 -7.91 6.91
C ILE A 38 2.11 -6.49 6.87
N ILE A 39 3.25 -6.37 6.21
CA ILE A 39 3.70 -5.14 5.58
C ILE A 39 3.61 -5.32 4.07
N TYR A 40 3.19 -4.28 3.35
CA TYR A 40 3.04 -4.30 1.91
C TYR A 40 3.54 -3.02 1.26
N SER A 41 4.03 -3.17 0.04
CA SER A 41 4.46 -2.10 -0.84
C SER A 41 3.54 -2.05 -2.05
N VAL A 42 3.14 -0.84 -2.46
CA VAL A 42 2.32 -0.59 -3.64
C VAL A 42 3.19 0.04 -4.72
N TRP A 43 3.00 -0.45 -5.94
CA TRP A 43 3.76 -0.08 -7.12
C TRP A 43 2.80 0.25 -8.26
N ASP A 44 3.20 1.14 -9.15
CA ASP A 44 2.48 1.35 -10.41
C ASP A 44 3.01 0.43 -11.52
N ARG A 45 2.57 0.68 -12.76
CA ARG A 45 2.97 -0.10 -13.95
C ARG A 45 4.42 0.14 -14.38
N ASP A 46 5.02 1.24 -13.95
CA ASP A 46 6.38 1.64 -14.32
C ASP A 46 7.37 1.31 -13.19
N ASP A 47 6.99 0.42 -12.26
CA ASP A 47 7.74 0.04 -11.07
C ASP A 47 8.11 1.24 -10.17
N GLN A 48 7.30 2.31 -10.16
CA GLN A 48 7.45 3.40 -9.19
C GLN A 48 6.91 2.97 -7.83
N PHE A 49 7.67 3.23 -6.77
CA PHE A 49 7.25 2.93 -5.40
C PHE A 49 6.24 3.95 -4.90
N ILE A 50 4.96 3.57 -4.85
CA ILE A 50 3.86 4.51 -4.61
C ILE A 50 3.57 4.68 -3.12
N TYR A 51 3.48 3.58 -2.37
CA TYR A 51 2.98 3.59 -0.99
C TYR A 51 3.50 2.38 -0.22
N VAL A 52 3.75 2.54 1.07
CA VAL A 52 3.97 1.42 2.01
C VAL A 52 2.89 1.41 3.07
N GLY A 53 2.40 0.24 3.45
CA GLY A 53 1.45 0.15 4.55
C GLY A 53 1.50 -1.16 5.29
N ILE A 54 0.74 -1.21 6.38
CA ILE A 54 0.63 -2.38 7.25
C ILE A 54 -0.82 -2.78 7.46
N SER A 55 -1.03 -4.04 7.80
CA SER A 55 -2.34 -4.57 8.15
C SER A 55 -2.22 -5.72 9.16
N GLY A 56 -3.34 -6.09 9.78
CA GLY A 56 -3.38 -7.13 10.82
C GLY A 56 -2.89 -6.64 12.18
N THR A 57 -2.88 -5.33 12.46
CA THR A 57 -2.27 -4.77 13.68
C THR A 57 -3.21 -4.73 14.89
N GLN A 58 -4.19 -5.63 14.99
CA GLN A 58 -5.07 -5.68 16.16
C GLN A 58 -4.34 -6.25 17.37
N LYS A 59 -4.66 -5.81 18.59
CA LYS A 59 -3.96 -6.26 19.81
C LYS A 59 -4.05 -7.77 20.02
N SER A 60 -5.23 -8.36 19.82
CA SER A 60 -5.43 -9.80 19.96
C SER A 60 -5.07 -10.54 18.67
N LEU A 61 -4.18 -11.54 18.77
CA LEU A 61 -3.70 -12.36 17.65
C LEU A 61 -4.84 -12.94 16.81
N GLU A 62 -5.89 -13.46 17.46
CA GLU A 62 -7.07 -14.05 16.79
C GLU A 62 -7.86 -13.08 15.90
N ARG A 63 -7.72 -11.77 16.14
CA ARG A 63 -8.40 -10.73 15.36
C ARG A 63 -7.47 -10.04 14.36
N ARG A 64 -6.20 -10.44 14.29
CA ARG A 64 -5.25 -9.95 13.30
C ARG A 64 -5.59 -10.56 11.96
N ASN A 65 -6.39 -9.85 11.17
CA ASN A 65 -6.74 -10.26 9.82
C ASN A 65 -6.31 -9.18 8.82
N PRO A 66 -5.19 -9.39 8.10
CA PRO A 66 -4.64 -8.38 7.23
C PRO A 66 -5.46 -8.13 5.95
N VAL A 67 -6.27 -9.11 5.53
CA VAL A 67 -7.07 -9.06 4.29
C VAL A 67 -8.02 -7.87 4.26
N THR A 68 -8.60 -7.52 5.40
CA THR A 68 -9.63 -6.47 5.51
C THR A 68 -9.15 -5.10 5.02
N ARG A 69 -7.90 -4.73 5.28
CA ARG A 69 -7.29 -3.50 4.77
C ARG A 69 -7.15 -3.53 3.26
N MET A 70 -6.73 -4.65 2.70
CA MET A 70 -6.51 -4.78 1.25
C MET A 70 -7.85 -4.74 0.49
N GLN A 71 -8.91 -5.27 1.09
CA GLN A 71 -10.28 -5.10 0.57
C GLN A 71 -10.74 -3.63 0.66
N ALA A 72 -10.39 -2.91 1.72
CA ALA A 72 -10.69 -1.49 1.84
C ALA A 72 -10.00 -0.68 0.73
N HIS A 73 -8.71 -0.91 0.48
CA HIS A 73 -7.96 -0.34 -0.64
C HIS A 73 -8.61 -0.64 -1.98
N ALA A 74 -8.88 -1.92 -2.25
CA ALA A 74 -9.50 -2.38 -3.49
C ALA A 74 -10.93 -1.85 -3.69
N SER A 75 -11.58 -1.32 -2.65
CA SER A 75 -12.92 -0.73 -2.78
C SER A 75 -12.90 0.70 -3.36
N GLY A 76 -11.76 1.39 -3.32
CA GLY A 76 -11.63 2.80 -3.72
C GLY A 76 -12.37 3.79 -2.82
N ARG A 77 -12.93 3.34 -1.69
CA ARG A 77 -13.69 4.21 -0.78
C ARG A 77 -12.74 5.12 -0.02
N ARG A 78 -12.93 6.43 -0.16
CA ARG A 78 -12.10 7.45 0.50
C ARG A 78 -12.38 7.57 2.00
N SER A 79 -13.62 7.31 2.42
CA SER A 79 -13.99 7.41 3.83
C SER A 79 -13.32 6.31 4.66
N GLY A 80 -12.37 6.68 5.51
CA GLY A 80 -11.71 5.77 6.45
C GLY A 80 -10.53 4.98 5.88
N ASP A 81 -10.11 5.28 4.65
CA ASP A 81 -8.91 4.70 4.06
C ASP A 81 -7.96 5.77 3.48
N GLN A 82 -6.81 5.93 4.14
CA GLN A 82 -5.82 6.95 3.78
C GLN A 82 -5.19 6.71 2.41
N PHE A 83 -4.96 5.45 2.03
CA PHE A 83 -4.41 5.13 0.71
C PHE A 83 -5.36 5.55 -0.39
N CYS A 84 -6.66 5.26 -0.24
CA CYS A 84 -7.68 5.72 -1.19
C CYS A 84 -7.76 7.25 -1.26
N VAL A 85 -7.56 7.97 -0.14
CA VAL A 85 -7.49 9.44 -0.15
C VAL A 85 -6.29 9.93 -0.94
N TYR A 86 -5.10 9.37 -0.74
CA TYR A 86 -3.92 9.77 -1.51
C TYR A 86 -4.06 9.44 -2.99
N VAL A 87 -4.54 8.25 -3.35
CA VAL A 87 -4.76 7.90 -4.76
C VAL A 87 -5.75 8.86 -5.42
N HIS A 88 -6.81 9.21 -4.69
CA HIS A 88 -7.77 10.19 -5.14
C HIS A 88 -7.14 11.55 -5.44
N ASP A 89 -6.41 12.10 -4.48
CA ASP A 89 -5.85 13.46 -4.56
C ASP A 89 -4.72 13.56 -5.59
N PHE A 90 -3.86 12.54 -5.70
CA PHE A 90 -2.65 12.59 -6.53
C PHE A 90 -2.83 12.04 -7.94
N TYR A 91 -3.82 11.17 -8.19
CA TYR A 91 -3.96 10.53 -9.49
C TYR A 91 -5.34 10.66 -10.14
N VAL A 92 -6.42 10.76 -9.34
CA VAL A 92 -7.78 10.87 -9.89
C VAL A 92 -8.14 12.32 -10.15
N ILE A 93 -7.99 13.20 -9.16
CA ILE A 93 -8.33 14.62 -9.29
C ILE A 93 -7.53 15.30 -10.41
N PRO A 94 -6.20 15.13 -10.54
CA PRO A 94 -5.44 15.75 -11.62
C PRO A 94 -5.97 15.37 -13.01
N LYS A 95 -6.27 14.10 -13.23
CA LYS A 95 -6.86 13.62 -14.50
C LYS A 95 -8.24 14.22 -14.78
N LEU A 96 -9.06 14.42 -13.75
CA LEU A 96 -10.36 15.09 -13.90
C LEU A 96 -10.21 16.57 -14.24
N VAL A 97 -9.24 17.25 -13.63
CA VAL A 97 -8.92 18.66 -13.91
C VAL A 97 -8.42 18.80 -15.35
N GLU A 98 -7.51 17.93 -15.80
CA GLU A 98 -7.05 17.88 -17.19
C GLU A 98 -8.19 17.63 -18.19
N GLY A 99 -9.13 16.75 -17.84
CA GLY A 99 -10.32 16.46 -18.65
C GLY A 99 -11.35 17.59 -18.68
N GLY A 100 -11.24 18.60 -17.81
CA GLY A 100 -12.01 19.84 -17.85
C GLY A 100 -13.49 19.73 -17.44
N SER A 101 -13.99 18.55 -17.06
CA SER A 101 -15.35 18.41 -16.55
C SER A 101 -15.53 17.19 -15.64
N TYR A 102 -16.31 17.37 -14.57
CA TYR A 102 -16.77 16.29 -13.70
C TYR A 102 -18.20 16.60 -13.23
N THR A 103 -19.10 15.65 -13.40
CA THR A 103 -20.48 15.75 -12.88
C THR A 103 -20.54 15.03 -11.53
N PRO A 104 -20.82 15.73 -10.42
CA PRO A 104 -20.91 15.10 -9.11
C PRO A 104 -22.03 14.07 -9.04
N GLU A 105 -21.68 12.86 -8.63
CA GLU A 105 -22.64 11.79 -8.33
C GLU A 105 -22.26 11.04 -7.05
N ARG A 106 -23.24 10.42 -6.41
CA ARG A 106 -23.01 9.65 -5.18
C ARG A 106 -22.14 8.44 -5.47
N GLY A 107 -20.92 8.44 -4.92
CA GLY A 107 -19.95 7.36 -5.12
C GLY A 107 -19.14 7.44 -6.41
N GLY A 108 -19.35 8.45 -7.27
CA GLY A 108 -18.63 8.57 -8.54
C GLY A 108 -17.11 8.66 -8.37
N LEU A 109 -16.65 9.52 -7.45
CA LEU A 109 -15.22 9.63 -7.13
C LEU A 109 -14.64 8.35 -6.53
N ASP A 110 -15.40 7.63 -5.71
CA ASP A 110 -14.95 6.36 -5.12
C ASP A 110 -14.80 5.30 -6.23
N ASN A 111 -15.72 5.27 -7.21
CA ASN A 111 -15.64 4.40 -8.38
C ASN A 111 -14.45 4.74 -9.28
N LEU A 112 -14.17 6.01 -9.52
CA LEU A 112 -13.00 6.45 -10.28
C LEU A 112 -11.69 6.07 -9.56
N THR A 113 -11.66 6.21 -8.23
CA THR A 113 -10.53 5.80 -7.40
C THR A 113 -10.34 4.29 -7.47
N LYS A 114 -11.40 3.50 -7.30
CA LYS A 114 -11.36 2.05 -7.49
C LYS A 114 -10.83 1.67 -8.86
N LYS A 115 -11.35 2.29 -9.92
CA LYS A 115 -10.91 2.04 -11.30
C LYS A 115 -9.41 2.31 -11.44
N TYR A 116 -8.93 3.45 -10.97
CA TYR A 116 -7.50 3.77 -11.01
C TYR A 116 -6.66 2.71 -10.27
N ILE A 117 -7.03 2.36 -9.04
CA ILE A 117 -6.33 1.35 -8.23
C ILE A 117 -6.27 0.01 -8.97
N HIS A 118 -7.40 -0.46 -9.51
CA HIS A 118 -7.49 -1.76 -10.20
C HIS A 118 -6.73 -1.79 -11.52
N GLU A 119 -6.69 -0.67 -12.23
CA GLU A 119 -6.05 -0.59 -13.54
C GLU A 119 -4.56 -0.27 -13.45
N ASN A 120 -4.07 0.36 -12.39
CA ASN A 120 -2.71 0.93 -12.39
C ASN A 120 -1.83 0.44 -11.25
N LEU A 121 -2.41 -0.08 -10.16
CA LEU A 121 -1.66 -0.36 -8.95
C LEU A 121 -1.60 -1.86 -8.65
N PHE A 122 -0.44 -2.27 -8.15
CA PHE A 122 -0.14 -3.62 -7.73
C PHE A 122 0.52 -3.60 -6.36
N TYR A 123 0.45 -4.69 -5.63
CA TYR A 123 1.10 -4.81 -4.33
C TYR A 123 1.92 -6.08 -4.20
N ARG A 124 2.94 -5.98 -3.35
CA ARG A 124 3.69 -7.11 -2.81
C ARG A 124 3.61 -7.05 -1.30
N PHE A 125 3.81 -8.18 -0.61
CA PHE A 125 3.70 -8.22 0.84
C PHE A 125 4.67 -9.21 1.48
N VAL A 126 4.96 -8.98 2.75
CA VAL A 126 5.62 -9.92 3.65
C VAL A 126 4.70 -10.18 4.83
N HIS A 127 4.49 -11.45 5.17
CA HIS A 127 3.68 -11.88 6.30
C HIS A 127 4.56 -12.15 7.52
N ILE A 128 4.18 -11.56 8.65
CA ILE A 128 4.83 -11.75 9.95
C ILE A 128 3.83 -12.42 10.89
N GLY A 129 4.10 -13.69 11.22
CA GLY A 129 3.21 -14.54 12.01
C GLY A 129 3.52 -14.61 13.50
N SER A 130 4.51 -13.86 14.00
CA SER A 130 4.88 -13.84 15.42
C SER A 130 3.87 -13.09 16.28
N ASP A 131 3.89 -13.36 17.59
CA ASP A 131 3.00 -12.71 18.57
C ASP A 131 3.19 -11.19 18.62
N ASP A 132 4.40 -10.71 18.38
CA ASP A 132 4.78 -9.29 18.32
C ASP A 132 4.68 -8.68 16.91
N SER A 133 4.07 -9.39 15.96
CA SER A 133 4.01 -8.98 14.54
C SER A 133 3.44 -7.58 14.31
N ASP A 134 2.54 -7.09 15.16
CA ASP A 134 1.97 -5.74 15.04
C ASP A 134 2.98 -4.63 15.37
N VAL A 135 3.90 -4.89 16.30
CA VAL A 135 4.99 -3.98 16.65
C VAL A 135 6.05 -4.01 15.56
N VAL A 136 6.41 -5.20 15.10
CA VAL A 136 7.40 -5.42 14.04
C VAL A 136 7.00 -4.65 12.77
N VAL A 137 5.79 -4.85 12.26
CA VAL A 137 5.38 -4.19 11.01
C VAL A 137 5.33 -2.66 11.13
N ARG A 138 5.02 -2.10 12.31
CA ARG A 138 5.04 -0.65 12.54
C ARG A 138 6.45 -0.08 12.45
N ASN A 139 7.40 -0.71 13.12
CA ASN A 139 8.80 -0.28 13.06
C ASN A 139 9.36 -0.37 11.64
N LEU A 140 9.01 -1.42 10.91
CA LEU A 140 9.41 -1.58 9.51
C LEU A 140 8.77 -0.51 8.61
N GLU A 141 7.48 -0.21 8.80
CA GLU A 141 6.78 0.83 8.03
C GLU A 141 7.43 2.21 8.22
N ASP A 142 7.73 2.59 9.46
CA ASP A 142 8.36 3.87 9.78
C ASP A 142 9.76 3.98 9.16
N GLN A 143 10.54 2.91 9.22
CA GLN A 143 11.86 2.83 8.59
C GLN A 143 11.77 2.95 7.07
N ILE A 144 10.85 2.24 6.41
CA ILE A 144 10.68 2.30 4.96
C ILE A 144 10.20 3.70 4.53
N LYS A 145 9.27 4.31 5.28
CA LYS A 145 8.82 5.69 5.00
C LYS A 145 9.96 6.69 5.06
N SER A 146 10.91 6.50 5.98
CA SER A 146 12.09 7.38 6.10
C SER A 146 13.09 7.25 4.96
N GLY A 147 12.98 6.19 4.14
CA GLY A 147 13.91 5.93 3.04
C GLY A 147 15.17 5.18 3.45
N VAL A 148 15.17 4.46 4.59
CA VAL A 148 16.37 3.76 5.10
C VAL A 148 16.98 2.77 4.09
N LEU A 149 16.17 2.27 3.14
CA LEU A 149 16.57 1.34 2.09
C LEU A 149 17.02 2.04 0.79
N GLY A 150 17.15 3.37 0.80
CA GLY A 150 17.46 4.16 -0.39
C GLY A 150 16.28 4.30 -1.36
N LEU A 151 15.07 3.93 -0.92
CA LEU A 151 13.81 4.02 -1.66
C LEU A 151 12.77 4.66 -0.74
N THR A 152 12.01 5.62 -1.27
CA THR A 152 10.98 6.34 -0.50
C THR A 152 9.66 6.29 -1.27
N PRO A 153 8.53 5.94 -0.62
CA PRO A 153 7.25 5.88 -1.32
C PRO A 153 6.76 7.30 -1.65
N VAL A 154 6.22 7.48 -2.85
CA VAL A 154 5.75 8.78 -3.36
C VAL A 154 4.68 9.41 -2.45
N LEU A 155 3.70 8.63 -1.99
CA LEU A 155 2.51 9.18 -1.33
C LEU A 155 2.67 9.38 0.18
N ASN A 156 3.44 8.52 0.85
CA ASN A 156 3.54 8.52 2.31
C ASN A 156 4.97 8.42 2.85
N GLY A 157 5.96 8.71 2.01
CA GLY A 157 7.34 8.87 2.41
C GLY A 157 7.55 10.11 3.29
N THR A 158 8.57 10.06 4.13
CA THR A 158 8.92 11.14 5.07
C THR A 158 10.31 11.72 4.83
N THR A 159 11.04 11.20 3.83
CA THR A 159 12.30 11.82 3.39
C THR A 159 12.01 13.26 2.96
N PRO A 160 12.68 14.28 3.53
CA PRO A 160 12.56 15.64 3.05
C PRO A 160 12.90 15.67 1.56
N LEU A 161 12.05 16.30 0.73
CA LEU A 161 12.48 16.72 -0.59
C LEU A 161 13.75 17.56 -0.38
N ASP A 162 14.83 17.24 -1.09
CA ASP A 162 16.07 18.02 -1.03
C ASP A 162 15.69 19.50 -1.12
N PRO A 163 16.17 20.36 -0.20
CA PRO A 163 15.94 21.79 -0.33
C PRO A 163 16.65 22.23 -1.62
N GLU A 164 15.86 22.64 -2.63
CA GLU A 164 16.36 23.37 -3.80
C GLU A 164 17.21 24.58 -3.39
#